data_AF-A0A3M6QVJ8-F1
#
_entry.id   AF-A0A3M6QVJ8-F1
#
_cell.length_a   1.000
_cell.length_b   1.000
_cell.length_c   1.000
_cell.angle_alpha   90.00
_cell.angle_beta   90.00
_cell.angle_gamma   90.00
#
_symmetry.space_group_name_H-M   'P 1'
#
loop_
_entity.id
_entity.type
_entity.pdbx_description
1 polymer ?
#
loop_
_entity_poly.entity_id
_entity_poly.type
_entity_poly.pdbx_seq_one_letter_code
_entity_poly.pdbx_strand_id
1 'polypeptide(L)'
;MTDSEKPAFVENMLLLRKEDFDELLAHAAERGAERVLSHLGLENGHAARDIRELRDLLDAWRDARRTAWQTFVRVLTTGLLAALLIGAAIKLKLMGGPQ
;
A
#
# COMPACT_ATOMS: atom_id res chain seq x y z
N MET A 1 47.48 -10.24 -39.32
CA MET A 1 46.55 -9.42 -40.12
C MET A 1 45.18 -9.57 -39.48
N THR A 2 44.84 -8.66 -38.58
CA THR A 2 43.50 -8.59 -37.97
C THR A 2 42.62 -7.82 -38.94
N ASP A 3 41.78 -8.56 -39.66
CA ASP A 3 40.79 -7.97 -40.56
C ASP A 3 39.84 -7.12 -39.72
N SER A 4 39.80 -5.82 -40.00
CA SER A 4 38.86 -4.89 -39.38
C SER A 4 37.55 -5.07 -40.12
N GLU A 5 36.70 -5.95 -39.60
CA GLU A 5 35.35 -6.17 -40.09
C GLU A 5 34.56 -4.86 -39.92
N LYS A 6 34.57 -4.03 -40.97
CA LYS A 6 33.75 -2.83 -41.05
C LYS A 6 32.28 -3.28 -40.91
N PRO A 7 31.51 -2.72 -39.98
CA PRO A 7 30.13 -3.13 -39.78
C PRO A 7 29.39 -2.98 -41.11
N ALA A 8 28.78 -4.06 -41.58
CA ALA A 8 27.98 -4.06 -42.78
C ALA A 8 26.82 -3.08 -42.57
N PHE A 9 26.84 -1.94 -43.26
CA PHE A 9 25.74 -1.00 -43.25
C PHE A 9 24.53 -1.68 -43.90
N VAL A 10 23.58 -2.06 -43.05
CA VAL A 10 22.28 -2.56 -43.50
C VAL A 10 21.45 -1.37 -43.98
N GLU A 11 20.72 -1.55 -45.08
CA GLU A 11 19.77 -0.55 -45.58
C GLU A 11 18.78 -0.20 -44.44
N ASN A 12 18.69 1.07 -44.04
CA ASN A 12 18.06 1.62 -42.81
C ASN A 12 18.88 1.70 -41.50
N MET A 13 20.19 1.47 -41.51
CA MET A 13 21.00 1.72 -40.31
C MET A 13 21.29 3.22 -40.11
N LEU A 14 20.84 3.80 -38.99
CA LEU A 14 21.15 5.17 -38.58
C LEU A 14 22.40 5.18 -37.71
N LEU A 15 23.41 5.97 -38.11
CA LEU A 15 24.56 6.28 -37.26
C LEU A 15 24.31 7.55 -36.47
N LEU A 16 24.39 7.43 -35.16
CA LEU A 16 24.24 8.53 -34.21
C LEU A 16 25.45 8.58 -33.30
N ARG A 17 25.81 9.78 -32.83
CA ARG A 17 26.75 9.87 -31.72
C ARG A 17 26.07 9.31 -30.48
N LYS A 18 26.87 8.74 -29.58
CA LYS A 18 26.36 8.15 -28.33
C LYS A 18 25.50 9.15 -27.54
N GLU A 19 25.94 10.40 -27.49
CA GLU A 19 25.23 11.53 -26.86
C GLU A 19 23.82 11.70 -27.41
N ASP A 20 23.69 11.77 -28.75
CA ASP A 20 22.41 11.99 -29.43
C ASP A 20 21.48 10.77 -29.23
N PHE A 21 22.04 9.56 -29.14
CA PHE A 21 21.28 8.34 -28.87
C PHE A 21 20.76 8.29 -27.43
N ASP A 22 21.61 8.62 -26.45
CA ASP A 22 21.23 8.68 -25.04
C ASP A 22 20.12 9.73 -24.80
N GLU A 23 20.20 10.88 -25.48
CA GLU A 23 19.16 11.91 -25.45
C GLU A 23 17.83 11.42 -26.05
N LEU A 24 17.87 10.75 -27.20
CA LEU A 24 16.69 10.14 -27.82
C LEU A 24 16.00 9.12 -26.91
N LEU A 25 16.79 8.27 -26.25
CA LEU A 25 16.27 7.29 -25.29
C LEU A 25 15.64 7.97 -24.07
N ALA A 26 16.29 8.99 -23.52
CA ALA A 26 15.75 9.76 -22.39
C ALA A 26 14.40 10.40 -22.77
N HIS A 27 14.31 11.02 -23.94
CA HIS A 27 13.09 11.66 -24.41
C HIS A 27 11.97 10.65 -24.70
N ALA A 28 12.29 9.49 -25.24
CA ALA A 28 11.32 8.41 -25.45
C ALA A 28 10.80 7.86 -24.11
N ALA A 29 11.68 7.69 -23.12
CA ALA A 29 11.31 7.27 -21.77
C ALA A 29 10.43 8.31 -21.07
N GLU A 30 10.79 9.59 -21.15
CA GLU A 30 10.03 10.70 -20.59
C GLU A 30 8.63 10.79 -21.21
N ARG A 31 8.53 10.77 -22.54
CA ARG A 31 7.23 10.74 -23.24
C ARG A 31 6.40 9.51 -22.89
N GLY A 32 7.04 8.35 -22.71
CA GLY A 32 6.37 7.14 -22.25
C GLY A 32 5.81 7.29 -20.84
N ALA A 33 6.61 7.84 -19.92
CA ALA A 33 6.21 8.11 -18.56
C ALA A 33 5.06 9.13 -18.49
N GLU A 34 5.16 10.26 -19.20
CA GLU A 34 4.10 11.26 -19.30
C GLU A 34 2.79 10.67 -19.82
N ARG A 35 2.86 9.81 -20.84
CA ARG A 35 1.66 9.18 -21.43
C ARG A 35 0.98 8.23 -20.46
N VAL A 36 1.74 7.45 -19.70
CA VAL A 36 1.19 6.57 -18.65
C VAL A 36 0.63 7.39 -17.50
N LEU A 37 1.34 8.42 -17.05
CA LEU A 37 0.85 9.33 -16.00
C LEU A 37 -0.45 9.99 -16.42
N SER A 38 -0.54 10.48 -17.66
CA SER A 38 -1.77 11.06 -18.22
C SER A 38 -2.90 10.04 -18.35
N HIS A 39 -2.60 8.82 -18.80
CA HIS A 39 -3.61 7.76 -18.87
C HIS A 39 -4.18 7.38 -17.50
N LEU A 40 -3.35 7.47 -16.46
CA LEU A 40 -3.73 7.24 -15.07
C LEU A 40 -4.35 8.48 -14.40
N GLY A 41 -4.43 9.64 -15.07
CA GLY A 41 -4.93 10.89 -14.50
C GLY A 41 -3.99 11.53 -13.47
N LEU A 42 -2.70 11.18 -13.49
CA LEU A 42 -1.68 11.60 -12.53
C LEU A 42 -0.79 12.76 -13.03
N GLU A 43 -1.06 13.30 -14.21
CA GLU A 43 -0.24 14.30 -14.90
C GLU A 43 -0.22 15.67 -14.23
N ASN A 44 -1.26 16.00 -13.45
CA ASN A 44 -1.42 17.33 -12.85
C ASN A 44 -0.91 17.43 -11.40
N GLY A 45 -0.21 16.40 -10.89
CA GLY A 45 0.33 16.37 -9.51
C GLY A 45 -0.72 16.28 -8.39
N HIS A 46 -1.99 16.54 -8.68
CA HIS A 46 -3.11 16.40 -7.74
C HIS A 46 -3.27 14.97 -7.22
N ALA A 47 -3.18 13.97 -8.10
CA ALA A 47 -3.36 12.59 -7.69
C ALA A 47 -2.26 12.06 -6.77
N ALA A 48 -1.03 12.58 -6.88
CA ALA A 48 0.03 12.27 -5.92
C ALA A 48 -0.30 12.79 -4.51
N ARG A 49 -1.02 13.92 -4.43
CA ARG A 49 -1.54 14.47 -3.18
C ARG A 49 -2.73 13.65 -2.66
N ASP A 50 -3.67 13.30 -3.52
CA ASP A 50 -4.84 12.50 -3.15
C ASP A 50 -4.44 11.12 -2.61
N ILE A 51 -3.47 10.45 -3.26
CA ILE A 51 -2.93 9.17 -2.78
C ILE A 51 -2.28 9.33 -1.40
N ARG A 52 -1.60 10.46 -1.18
CA ARG A 52 -0.97 10.77 0.11
C ARG A 52 -2.03 11.00 1.18
N GLU A 53 -3.07 11.75 0.88
CA GLU A 53 -4.21 11.98 1.77
C GLU A 53 -4.97 10.68 2.08
N LEU A 54 -5.20 9.81 1.09
CA LEU A 54 -5.81 8.49 1.30
C LEU A 54 -4.97 7.59 2.21
N ARG A 55 -3.65 7.61 2.04
CA ARG A 55 -2.74 6.87 2.93
C ARG A 55 -2.83 7.41 4.35
N ASP A 56 -2.81 8.72 4.51
CA ASP A 56 -2.87 9.35 5.83
C ASP A 56 -4.22 9.05 6.51
N LEU A 57 -5.34 9.01 5.77
CA LEU A 57 -6.64 8.55 6.26
C LEU A 57 -6.65 7.07 6.63
N LEU A 58 -6.02 6.21 5.82
CA LEU A 58 -5.92 4.78 6.09
C LEU A 58 -5.10 4.51 7.37
N ASP A 59 -4.03 5.26 7.57
CA ASP A 59 -3.20 5.18 8.77
C ASP A 59 -4.00 5.64 10.00
N ALA A 60 -4.73 6.76 9.90
CA ALA A 60 -5.66 7.20 10.95
C ALA A 60 -6.75 6.16 11.25
N TRP A 61 -7.31 5.50 10.23
CA TRP A 61 -8.29 4.44 10.41
C TRP A 61 -7.69 3.20 11.09
N ARG A 62 -6.45 2.83 10.73
CA ARG A 62 -5.76 1.70 11.35
C ARG A 62 -5.53 1.94 12.84
N ASP A 63 -5.19 3.16 13.23
CA ASP A 63 -5.02 3.56 14.62
C ASP A 63 -6.35 3.57 15.38
N ALA A 64 -7.40 4.11 14.76
CA ALA A 64 -8.75 4.07 15.33
C ALA A 64 -9.23 2.63 15.54
N ARG A 65 -9.02 1.75 14.56
CA ARG A 65 -9.37 0.33 14.63
C ARG A 65 -8.63 -0.39 15.75
N ARG A 66 -7.34 -0.10 15.95
CA ARG A 66 -6.56 -0.69 17.06
C ARG A 66 -7.17 -0.32 18.41
N THR A 67 -7.53 0.93 18.61
CA THR A 67 -8.16 1.43 19.84
C THR A 67 -9.55 0.82 20.06
N ALA A 68 -10.35 0.75 19.00
CA ALA A 68 -11.67 0.13 19.04
C ALA A 68 -11.58 -1.37 19.41
N TRP A 69 -10.63 -2.10 18.81
CA TRP A 69 -10.41 -3.51 19.11
C TRP A 69 -9.97 -3.75 20.55
N GLN A 70 -9.04 -2.93 21.06
CA GLN A 70 -8.62 -3.00 22.46
C GLN A 70 -9.79 -2.79 23.42
N THR A 71 -10.64 -1.81 23.14
CA THR A 71 -11.83 -1.54 23.96
C THR A 71 -12.82 -2.68 23.88
N PHE A 72 -13.08 -3.19 22.68
CA PHE A 72 -13.99 -4.31 22.46
C PHE A 72 -13.55 -5.56 23.24
N VAL A 73 -12.28 -5.96 23.10
CA VAL A 73 -11.72 -7.10 23.83
C VAL A 73 -11.81 -6.88 25.33
N ARG A 74 -11.45 -5.69 25.83
CA ARG A 74 -11.53 -5.37 27.25
C ARG A 74 -12.96 -5.48 27.79
N VAL A 75 -13.93 -4.87 27.10
CA VAL A 75 -15.35 -4.93 27.50
C VAL A 75 -15.87 -6.36 27.46
N LEU A 76 -15.52 -7.12 26.42
CA LEU A 76 -15.92 -8.51 26.30
C LEU A 76 -15.35 -9.38 27.43
N THR A 77 -14.06 -9.24 27.74
CA THR A 77 -13.42 -9.97 28.84
C THR A 77 -14.02 -9.58 30.18
N THR A 78 -14.20 -8.28 30.46
CA THR A 78 -14.81 -7.82 31.71
C THR A 78 -16.26 -8.30 31.83
N GLY A 79 -17.04 -8.24 30.75
CA GLY A 79 -18.41 -8.73 30.71
C GLY A 79 -18.49 -10.25 30.97
N LEU A 80 -17.60 -11.03 30.36
CA LEU A 80 -17.54 -12.47 30.57
C LEU A 80 -17.17 -12.81 32.03
N LEU A 81 -16.16 -12.15 32.61
CA LEU A 81 -15.78 -12.34 34.01
C LEU A 81 -16.91 -11.97 34.96
N ALA A 82 -17.60 -10.85 34.73
CA ALA A 82 -18.75 -10.43 35.52
C ALA A 82 -19.89 -11.45 35.44
N ALA A 83 -20.19 -11.96 34.23
CA ALA A 83 -21.19 -13.00 34.04
C ALA A 83 -20.84 -14.30 34.78
N LEU A 84 -19.57 -14.70 34.78
CA LEU A 84 -19.09 -15.87 35.53
C LEU A 84 -19.27 -15.69 37.05
N LEU A 85 -18.93 -14.51 37.60
CA LEU A 85 -19.14 -14.22 39.02
C LEU A 85 -20.61 -14.25 39.42
N ILE A 86 -21.48 -13.63 38.62
CA ILE A 86 -22.94 -13.64 38.84
C ILE A 86 -23.46 -15.08 38.77
N GLY A 87 -23.06 -15.85 37.75
CA GLY A 87 -23.45 -17.24 37.58
C GLY A 87 -23.00 -18.13 38.75
N ALA A 88 -21.77 -17.95 39.22
CA ALA A 88 -21.25 -18.67 40.38
C ALA A 88 -22.01 -18.32 41.67
N ALA A 89 -22.33 -17.03 41.90
CA ALA A 89 -23.10 -16.60 43.06
C ALA A 89 -24.52 -17.20 43.06
N ILE A 90 -25.19 -17.25 41.91
CA ILE A 90 -26.51 -17.89 41.76
C ILE A 90 -26.41 -19.40 42.04
N LYS A 91 -25.43 -20.08 41.44
CA LYS A 91 -25.24 -21.53 41.65
C LYS A 91 -24.94 -21.86 43.11
N LEU A 92 -24.09 -21.08 43.78
CA LEU A 92 -23.76 -21.25 45.19
C LEU A 92 -24.97 -20.96 46.09
N LYS A 93 -25.77 -19.93 45.81
CA LYS A 93 -27.02 -19.66 46.55
C LYS A 93 -28.05 -20.78 46.38
N LEU A 94 -28.12 -21.37 45.18
CA LEU A 94 -28.99 -22.52 44.91
C LEU A 94 -28.50 -23.81 45.60
N MET A 95 -27.18 -24.02 45.71
CA MET A 95 -26.59 -25.20 46.38
C MET A 95 -26.47 -25.05 47.91
N GLY A 96 -26.39 -23.83 48.43
CA GLY A 96 -26.25 -23.52 49.85
C GLY A 96 -27.53 -23.01 50.52
N GLY A 97 -28.70 -23.43 50.05
CA GLY A 97 -29.99 -23.08 50.67
C GLY A 97 -30.02 -23.40 52.17
N PRO A 98 -30.72 -22.60 53.00
CA PRO A 98 -30.62 -22.65 54.45
C PRO A 98 -31.11 -24.02 54.96
N GLN A 99 -30.20 -24.75 55.60
CA GLN A 99 -30.57 -25.75 56.60
C GLN A 99 -30.72 -25.04 57.95
#